data_AF-A0A397PF59-F1
#
_entry.id   AF-A0A397PF59-F1
#
_cell.length_a   1.000
_cell.length_b   1.000
_cell.length_c   1.000
_cell.angle_alpha   90.00
_cell.angle_beta   90.00
_cell.angle_gamma   90.00
#
_symmetry.space_group_name_H-M   'P 1'
#
loop_
_entity.id
_entity.type
_entity.pdbx_description
1 polymer ?
#
loop_
_entity_poly.entity_id
_entity_poly.type
_entity_poly.pdbx_seq_one_letter_code
_entity_poly.pdbx_strand_id
1 'polypeptide(L)' 'MALYDHIQELRAELAASCSAKEIRQIRRELETALAEMIRITAAFDTEMAAL' A
#
# COMPACT_ATOMS: atom_id res chain seq x y z
N MET A 1 7.59 11.24 1.53
CA MET A 1 6.22 10.81 1.20
C MET A 1 5.86 9.72 2.17
N ALA A 2 4.75 9.83 2.90
CA ALA A 2 4.36 8.77 3.82
C ALA A 2 3.93 7.53 3.02
N LEU A 3 4.09 6.32 3.57
CA LEU A 3 3.62 5.08 2.93
C LEU A 3 2.13 5.16 2.57
N TYR A 4 1.33 5.85 3.39
CA TYR A 4 -0.07 6.13 3.12
C TYR A 4 -0.27 6.98 1.85
N ASP A 5 0.52 8.04 1.65
CA ASP A 5 0.43 8.89 0.46
C ASP A 5 0.76 8.09 -0.80
N HIS A 6 1.80 7.25 -0.73
CA HIS A 6 2.18 6.36 -1.82
C HIS A 6 1.07 5.36 -2.19
N ILE A 7 0.35 4.82 -1.20
CA ILE A 7 -0.83 3.97 -1.43
C ILE A 7 -1.95 4.76 -2.13
N GLN A 8 -2.16 6.03 -1.78
CA GLN A 8 -3.19 6.85 -2.45
C GLN A 8 -2.81 7.15 -3.91
N GLU A 9 -1.53 7.42 -4.17
CA GLU A 9 -1.02 7.61 -5.54
C GLU A 9 -1.24 6.36 -6.40
N LEU A 10 -0.84 5.18 -5.90
CA LEU A 10 -1.05 3.92 -6.62
C LEU A 10 -2.53 3.64 -6.90
N ARG A 11 -3.44 4.01 -5.98
CA ARG A 11 -4.89 3.91 -6.21
C ARG A 11 -5.37 4.87 -7.28
N ALA A 12 -4.87 6.11 -7.30
CA ALA A 12 -5.21 7.10 -8.31
C ALA A 12 -4.70 6.67 -9.69
N GLU A 13 -3.46 6.21 -9.79
CA GLU A 13 -2.87 5.68 -11.02
C GLU A 13 -3.62 4.46 -11.54
N LEU A 14 -4.00 3.53 -10.65
CA LEU A 14 -4.77 2.35 -11.02
C LEU A 14 -6.15 2.72 -11.59
N ALA A 15 -6.80 3.74 -11.02
CA ALA A 15 -8.09 4.22 -11.50
C ALA A 15 -7.99 4.96 -12.85
N ALA A 16 -6.83 5.58 -13.13
CA ALA A 16 -6.58 6.33 -14.35
C ALA A 16 -5.99 5.48 -15.50
N SER A 17 -5.39 4.32 -15.21
CA SER A 17 -4.71 3.51 -16.23
C SER A 17 -5.68 2.64 -17.04
N CYS A 18 -5.54 2.68 -18.37
CA CYS A 18 -6.27 1.82 -19.32
C CYS A 18 -5.42 0.65 -19.83
N SER A 19 -4.12 0.62 -19.52
CA SER A 19 -3.20 -0.40 -20.02
C SER A 19 -3.22 -1.61 -19.11
N ALA A 20 -3.58 -2.78 -19.65
CA ALA A 20 -3.60 -4.02 -18.88
C ALA A 20 -2.22 -4.39 -18.29
N LYS A 21 -1.12 -3.94 -18.92
CA LYS A 21 0.24 -4.13 -18.39
C LYS A 21 0.48 -3.25 -17.17
N GLU A 22 0.18 -1.96 -17.28
CA GLU A 22 0.35 -0.99 -16.19
C GLU A 22 -0.56 -1.33 -15.01
N ILE A 23 -1.82 -1.65 -15.27
CA ILE A 23 -2.77 -2.12 -14.24
C ILE A 23 -2.20 -3.29 -13.44
N ARG A 24 -1.60 -4.29 -14.11
CA ARG A 24 -0.99 -5.43 -13.41
C ARG A 24 0.23 -5.03 -12.59
N GLN A 25 1.03 -4.09 -13.09
CA GLN A 25 2.19 -3.59 -12.36
C GLN A 25 1.76 -2.81 -11.12
N ILE A 26 0.89 -1.81 -11.28
CA ILE A 26 0.37 -0.95 -10.21
C ILE A 26 -0.32 -1.80 -9.13
N ARG A 27 -1.06 -2.85 -9.51
CA ARG A 27 -1.66 -3.79 -8.53
C ARG A 27 -0.64 -4.50 -7.66
N ARG A 28 0.48 -4.97 -8.23
CA ARG A 28 1.54 -5.65 -7.46
C ARG A 28 2.24 -4.68 -6.51
N GLU A 29 2.47 -3.46 -6.96
CA GLU A 29 3.06 -2.41 -6.13
C GLU A 29 2.10 -2.04 -4.99
N LEU A 30 0.81 -1.89 -5.27
CA LEU A 30 -0.23 -1.62 -4.28
C LEU A 30 -0.36 -2.75 -3.24
N GLU A 31 -0.36 -4.01 -3.67
CA GLU A 31 -0.39 -5.17 -2.77
C GLU A 31 0.82 -5.19 -1.83
N THR A 32 2.01 -4.86 -2.35
CA THR A 32 3.24 -4.78 -1.56
C THR A 32 3.16 -3.67 -0.51
N ALA A 33 2.74 -2.47 -0.92
CA ALA A 33 2.62 -1.32 -0.03
C ALA A 33 1.55 -1.55 1.07
N LEU A 34 0.42 -2.18 0.72
CA LEU A 34 -0.61 -2.55 1.70
C LEU A 34 -0.10 -3.59 2.71
N ALA A 35 0.65 -4.60 2.25
CA ALA A 35 1.24 -5.60 3.14
C ALA A 35 2.24 -4.98 4.12
N GLU A 36 3.04 -4.00 3.66
CA GLU A 36 3.95 -3.25 4.53
C GLU A 36 3.18 -2.42 5.56
N MET A 37 2.13 -1.71 5.14
CA MET A 37 1.28 -0.93 6.04
C MET A 37 0.65 -1.80 7.13
N ILE A 38 0.17 -3.00 6.77
CA ILE A 38 -0.37 -3.98 7.74
C ILE A 38 0.71 -4.42 8.72
N ARG A 39 1.93 -4.74 8.26
CA ARG A 39 3.03 -5.14 9.15
C ARG A 39 3.38 -4.05 10.15
N ILE A 40 3.49 -2.80 9.69
CA ILE A 40 3.80 -1.66 10.56
C ILE A 40 2.70 -1.46 11.60
N THR A 41 1.43 -1.52 11.17
CA THR A 41 0.28 -1.37 12.07
C THR A 41 0.25 -2.49 13.11
N ALA A 42 0.44 -3.74 12.69
CA ALA A 42 0.47 -4.89 13.59
C ALA A 42 1.65 -4.84 14.58
N ALA A 43 2.82 -4.39 14.15
CA ALA A 43 3.97 -4.19 15.02
C ALA A 43 3.68 -3.12 16.09
N PHE A 44 3.07 -2.01 15.68
CA PHE A 44 2.66 -0.94 16.58
C PHE A 44 1.60 -1.41 17.60
N ASP A 45 0.58 -2.13 17.16
CA ASP A 45 -0.46 -2.68 18.03
C ASP A 45 0.13 -3.68 19.05
N THR A 46 1.10 -4.50 18.62
CA THR A 46 1.80 -5.45 19.50
C THR A 46 2.63 -4.73 20.57
N GLU A 47 3.35 -3.68 20.18
CA GLU A 47 4.16 -2.87 21.10
C GLU A 47 3.27 -2.13 22.11
N MET A 48 2.15 -1.57 21.66
CA MET A 48 1.17 -0.90 22.53
C MET A 48 0.47 -1.85 23.50
N ALA A 49 0.22 -3.10 23.12
CA ALA A 49 -0.37 -4.11 23.99
C ALA A 49 0.61 -4.67 25.05
N ALA A 50 1.92 -4.45 24.86
CA ALA A 50 2.98 -4.91 25.77
C ALA A 50 3.40 -3.85 26.83
N LEU A 51 2.80 -2.66 26.77
CA LEU A 51 3.00 -1.53 27.70
C LEU A 51 1.96 -1.54 28.84
#